data_AF-A0A6G4APU0-F1
#
_entry.id   AF-A0A6G4APU0-F1
#
_cell.length_a   1.000
_cell.length_b   1.000
_cell.length_c   1.000
_cell.angle_alpha   90.00
_cell.angle_beta   90.00
_cell.angle_gamma   90.00
#
_symmetry.space_group_name_H-M   'P 1'
#
loop_
_entity.id
_entity.type
_entity.pdbx_description
1 polymer ?
#
loop_
_entity_poly.entity_id
_entity_poly.type
_entity_poly.pdbx_seq_one_letter_code
_entity_poly.pdbx_strand_id
1 'polypeptide(L)'
;MSTLSDVPETTVNQSPTTVESALTDTRLRVVLLVQVNSGAEQRFLRAYDQLSQQVAAVPGHISDQLCQSIENPSQWLITSEWESAPPFLAWVDSPAHREMVKPFHGCVEDTRSLRFSILRETLTAGSAPVDVTTRGVDAALRVGDGLVRQALTFTVQPGSEDAVAKILADYASPQARVDETTRLSRTSVFMSGNRVVRAVEVKGDLTAALRFVARQPEIRAAEEALNPYLEEDRNLDDPSSAREFFARASLPVVHHMTAGGPRPTQGVHRHALLYPVKTGCGPAVASLLARQDELAVNKEMAAEQTAKTLLSSTIFQRDDIVVRLVDLAVPLDRNPAMAAGVSGRRAAAVLGRLLDLGADGAVIDLSMDDGQRRFLADCDMTPVTDRKSADH
;
A
#
# COMPACT_ATOMS: atom_id res chain seq x y z
N MET A 1 -20.61 -50.15 29.34
CA MET A 1 -19.72 -50.02 28.18
C MET A 1 -20.43 -49.11 27.19
N SER A 2 -20.42 -47.80 27.49
CA SER A 2 -19.51 -46.78 26.93
C SER A 2 -20.08 -46.21 25.63
N THR A 3 -21.07 -45.32 25.73
CA THR A 3 -20.93 -43.84 25.75
C THR A 3 -20.34 -43.29 24.45
N LEU A 4 -21.22 -42.97 23.51
CA LEU A 4 -21.01 -41.98 22.46
C LEU A 4 -20.78 -40.64 23.15
N SER A 5 -19.53 -40.16 23.14
CA SER A 5 -19.23 -38.78 23.51
C SER A 5 -19.60 -37.88 22.32
N ASP A 6 -20.64 -37.08 22.52
CA ASP A 6 -20.82 -35.81 21.82
C ASP A 6 -19.56 -34.96 22.05
N VAL A 7 -18.81 -34.71 20.98
CA VAL A 7 -17.83 -33.61 20.96
C VAL A 7 -18.59 -32.42 20.38
N PRO A 8 -18.85 -31.34 21.15
CA PRO A 8 -19.50 -30.17 20.61
C PRO A 8 -18.56 -29.53 19.58
N GLU A 9 -19.08 -29.38 18.36
CA GLU A 9 -18.44 -28.66 17.27
C GLU A 9 -18.49 -27.15 17.58
N THR A 10 -17.64 -26.68 18.50
CA THR A 10 -17.36 -25.25 18.64
C THR A 10 -16.52 -24.81 17.45
N THR A 11 -17.18 -24.54 16.32
CA THR A 11 -16.61 -23.79 15.20
C THR A 11 -16.46 -22.32 15.64
N VAL A 12 -15.43 -22.05 16.44
CA VAL A 12 -14.88 -20.69 16.52
C VAL A 12 -14.18 -20.48 15.20
N ASN A 13 -14.82 -19.70 14.31
CA ASN A 13 -14.29 -19.32 13.02
C ASN A 13 -13.07 -18.39 13.24
N GLN A 14 -11.92 -18.98 13.56
CA GLN A 14 -10.68 -18.24 13.77
C GLN A 14 -10.02 -18.04 12.40
N SER A 15 -10.26 -16.89 11.78
CA SER A 15 -9.46 -16.48 10.63
C SER A 15 -7.99 -16.42 11.06
N PRO A 16 -7.06 -17.04 10.30
CA PRO A 16 -5.65 -16.98 10.61
C PRO A 16 -5.13 -15.54 10.45
N THR A 17 -4.02 -15.23 11.12
CA THR A 17 -3.29 -13.97 10.89
C THR A 17 -2.86 -13.91 9.42
N THR A 18 -3.19 -12.81 8.75
CA THR A 18 -2.80 -12.53 7.37
C THR A 18 -1.67 -11.51 7.38
N VAL A 19 -0.61 -11.77 6.60
CA VAL A 19 0.51 -10.85 6.41
C VAL A 19 0.84 -10.76 4.91
N GLU A 20 0.87 -9.55 4.39
CA GLU A 20 1.22 -9.22 3.01
C GLU A 20 2.32 -8.16 3.03
N SER A 21 3.55 -8.53 2.65
CA SER A 21 4.70 -7.62 2.74
C SER A 21 5.46 -7.54 1.41
N ALA A 22 5.68 -6.34 0.90
CA ALA A 22 6.59 -6.09 -0.22
C ALA A 22 8.05 -5.92 0.24
N LEU A 23 8.33 -5.99 1.55
CA LEU A 23 9.66 -5.79 2.12
C LEU A 23 10.49 -7.09 2.23
N THR A 24 10.06 -8.15 1.55
CA THR A 24 10.75 -9.45 1.55
C THR A 24 11.90 -9.48 0.56
N ASP A 25 12.97 -10.18 0.90
CA ASP A 25 14.17 -10.38 0.06
C ASP A 25 13.99 -11.48 -1.00
N THR A 26 12.75 -11.67 -1.49
CA THR A 26 12.40 -12.68 -2.51
C THR A 26 12.38 -12.05 -3.89
N ARG A 27 12.97 -12.73 -4.89
CA ARG A 27 12.94 -12.28 -6.30
C ARG A 27 11.51 -11.89 -6.72
N LEU A 28 11.40 -10.72 -7.32
CA LEU A 28 10.15 -10.17 -7.81
C LEU A 28 10.05 -10.39 -9.31
N ARG A 29 8.93 -10.95 -9.76
CA ARG A 29 8.49 -10.97 -11.15
C ARG A 29 7.41 -9.92 -11.36
N VAL A 30 7.65 -9.01 -12.28
CA VAL A 30 6.66 -8.06 -12.78
C VAL A 30 6.20 -8.51 -14.15
N VAL A 31 4.90 -8.50 -14.37
CA VAL A 31 4.24 -8.87 -15.62
C VAL A 31 3.44 -7.64 -16.05
N LEU A 32 3.85 -7.00 -17.13
CA LEU A 32 3.16 -5.87 -17.72
C LEU A 32 2.47 -6.34 -19.00
N LEU A 33 1.15 -6.49 -18.92
CA LEU A 33 0.30 -6.74 -20.08
C LEU A 33 0.05 -5.41 -20.78
N VAL A 34 0.22 -5.38 -22.10
CA VAL A 34 0.18 -4.17 -22.92
C VAL A 34 -0.73 -4.39 -24.12
N GLN A 35 -1.69 -3.51 -24.32
CA GLN A 35 -2.49 -3.44 -25.53
C GLN A 35 -1.92 -2.35 -26.45
N VAL A 36 -1.31 -2.73 -27.56
CA VAL A 36 -0.66 -1.79 -28.49
C VAL A 36 -1.67 -1.30 -29.54
N ASN A 37 -1.70 0.01 -29.77
CA ASN A 37 -2.53 0.64 -30.79
C ASN A 37 -2.15 0.10 -32.18
N SER A 38 -3.16 -0.19 -33.00
CA SER A 38 -2.95 -0.64 -34.38
C SER A 38 -2.10 0.38 -35.17
N GLY A 39 -1.04 -0.11 -35.82
CA GLY A 39 -0.10 0.71 -36.59
C GLY A 39 0.97 1.40 -35.73
N ALA A 40 0.97 1.21 -34.41
CA ALA A 40 1.98 1.75 -33.51
C ALA A 40 3.09 0.76 -33.14
N GLU A 41 3.04 -0.49 -33.64
CA GLU A 41 3.89 -1.61 -33.22
C GLU A 41 5.38 -1.31 -33.37
N GLN A 42 5.78 -0.72 -34.50
CA GLN A 42 7.18 -0.34 -34.74
C GLN A 42 7.65 0.83 -33.85
N ARG A 43 6.75 1.74 -33.48
CA ARG A 43 7.08 2.82 -32.52
C ARG A 43 7.22 2.25 -31.12
N PHE A 44 6.34 1.33 -30.75
CA PHE A 44 6.38 0.61 -29.48
C PHE A 44 7.68 -0.20 -29.32
N LEU A 45 8.10 -0.95 -30.34
CA LEU A 45 9.37 -1.69 -30.32
C LEU A 45 10.57 -0.77 -30.07
N ARG A 46 10.67 0.33 -30.82
CA ARG A 46 11.76 1.30 -30.63
C ARG A 46 11.74 1.94 -29.24
N ALA A 47 10.56 2.25 -28.72
CA ALA A 47 10.40 2.78 -27.37
C ALA A 47 10.85 1.74 -26.32
N TYR A 48 10.51 0.47 -26.51
CA TYR A 48 10.94 -0.62 -25.64
C TYR A 48 12.46 -0.80 -25.67
N ASP A 49 13.10 -0.81 -26.84
CA ASP A 49 14.56 -0.96 -26.95
C ASP A 49 15.32 0.11 -26.16
N GLN A 50 14.81 1.35 -26.19
CA GLN A 50 15.36 2.46 -25.41
C GLN A 50 15.14 2.26 -23.90
N LEU A 51 13.97 1.77 -23.51
CA LEU A 51 13.63 1.51 -22.12
C LEU A 51 14.45 0.35 -21.55
N SER A 52 14.60 -0.76 -22.26
CA SER A 52 15.34 -1.93 -21.77
C SER A 52 16.82 -1.61 -21.54
N GLN A 53 17.42 -0.72 -22.34
CA GLN A 53 18.80 -0.26 -22.13
C GLN A 53 18.96 0.55 -20.83
N GLN A 54 17.95 1.35 -20.49
CA GLN A 54 17.97 2.18 -19.28
C GLN A 54 17.65 1.36 -18.03
N VAL A 55 16.66 0.47 -18.11
CA VAL A 55 16.24 -0.40 -17.00
C VAL A 55 17.34 -1.37 -16.60
N ALA A 56 18.12 -1.89 -17.56
CA ALA A 56 19.26 -2.76 -17.28
C ALA A 56 20.35 -2.13 -16.41
N ALA A 57 20.38 -0.80 -16.28
CA ALA A 57 21.31 -0.08 -15.41
C ALA A 57 20.74 0.20 -14.00
N VAL A 58 19.47 -0.15 -13.75
CA VAL A 58 18.82 0.10 -12.47
C VAL A 58 19.27 -0.95 -11.44
N PRO A 59 19.75 -0.54 -10.26
CA PRO A 59 20.13 -1.46 -9.21
C PRO A 59 19.01 -2.45 -8.85
N GLY A 60 19.35 -3.73 -8.74
CA GLY A 60 18.41 -4.80 -8.41
C GLY A 60 17.62 -5.34 -9.60
N HIS A 61 17.72 -4.77 -10.80
CA HIS A 61 17.19 -5.38 -12.02
C HIS A 61 18.00 -6.63 -12.41
N ILE A 62 17.31 -7.68 -12.86
CA ILE A 62 17.92 -8.95 -13.29
C ILE A 62 17.73 -9.15 -14.79
N SER A 63 16.50 -9.06 -15.30
CA SER A 63 16.22 -9.30 -16.72
C SER A 63 14.86 -8.75 -17.15
N ASP A 64 14.73 -8.43 -18.44
CA ASP A 64 13.45 -8.15 -19.09
C ASP A 64 13.26 -9.06 -20.32
N GLN A 65 12.00 -9.37 -20.62
CA GLN A 65 11.59 -10.06 -21.85
C GLN A 65 10.37 -9.37 -22.44
N LEU A 66 10.43 -9.06 -23.73
CA LEU A 66 9.27 -8.62 -24.51
C LEU A 66 8.71 -9.79 -25.31
N CYS A 67 7.41 -9.98 -25.21
CA CYS A 67 6.66 -11.02 -25.91
C CYS A 67 5.49 -10.39 -26.65
N GLN A 68 5.14 -10.95 -27.81
CA GLN A 68 3.93 -10.64 -28.55
C GLN A 68 3.04 -11.88 -28.54
N SER A 69 1.74 -11.70 -28.35
CA SER A 69 0.79 -12.82 -28.39
C SER A 69 0.70 -13.41 -29.79
N ILE A 70 0.71 -14.73 -29.87
CA ILE A 70 0.53 -15.49 -31.12
C ILE A 70 -0.94 -15.54 -31.56
N GLU A 71 -1.87 -15.30 -30.64
CA GLU A 71 -3.32 -15.37 -30.89
C GLU A 71 -3.89 -14.00 -31.26
N ASN A 72 -3.38 -12.94 -30.62
CA ASN A 72 -3.78 -11.56 -30.85
C ASN A 72 -2.55 -10.65 -30.96
N PRO A 73 -2.09 -10.29 -32.16
CA PRO A 73 -0.87 -9.51 -32.37
C PRO A 73 -0.88 -8.09 -31.74
N SER A 74 -2.05 -7.57 -31.34
CA SER A 74 -2.15 -6.30 -30.61
C SER A 74 -1.85 -6.44 -29.11
N GLN A 75 -1.81 -7.68 -28.59
CA GLN A 75 -1.47 -7.97 -27.20
C GLN A 75 0.00 -8.31 -27.04
N TRP A 76 0.65 -7.62 -26.11
CA TRP A 76 2.06 -7.76 -25.79
C TRP A 76 2.22 -7.99 -24.29
N LEU A 77 3.35 -8.60 -23.91
CA LEU A 77 3.71 -8.89 -22.54
C LEU A 77 5.17 -8.48 -22.33
N ILE A 78 5.42 -7.67 -21.30
CA ILE A 78 6.77 -7.45 -20.78
C ILE A 78 6.86 -8.20 -19.46
N THR A 79 7.81 -9.12 -19.34
CA THR A 79 8.19 -9.66 -18.03
C THR A 79 9.48 -9.00 -17.57
N SER A 80 9.52 -8.60 -16.31
CA SER A 80 10.69 -7.96 -15.70
C SER A 80 10.98 -8.66 -14.38
N GLU A 81 12.26 -8.91 -14.11
CA GLU A 81 12.68 -9.60 -12.91
C GLU A 81 13.67 -8.77 -12.09
N TRP A 82 13.48 -8.78 -10.78
CA TRP A 82 14.25 -8.00 -9.82
C TRP A 82 14.68 -8.86 -8.64
N GLU A 83 15.79 -8.50 -8.00
CA GLU A 83 16.33 -9.18 -6.82
C GLU A 83 15.32 -9.22 -5.67
N SER A 84 14.52 -8.17 -5.53
CA SER A 84 13.44 -8.05 -4.55
C SER A 84 12.47 -6.94 -4.95
N ALA A 85 11.38 -6.77 -4.21
CA ALA A 85 10.39 -5.72 -4.48
C ALA A 85 10.84 -4.29 -4.13
N PRO A 86 11.62 -4.01 -3.07
CA PRO A 86 12.08 -2.66 -2.75
C PRO A 86 12.79 -1.90 -3.88
N PRO A 87 13.81 -2.46 -4.58
CA PRO A 87 14.47 -1.73 -5.68
C PRO A 87 13.53 -1.42 -6.84
N PHE A 88 12.63 -2.34 -7.18
CA PHE A 88 11.59 -2.11 -8.19
C PHE A 88 10.63 -0.98 -7.77
N LEU A 89 10.13 -1.00 -6.52
CA LEU A 89 9.20 0.02 -6.02
C LEU A 89 9.85 1.41 -5.99
N ALA A 90 11.11 1.50 -5.55
CA ALA A 90 11.86 2.75 -5.58
C ALA A 90 12.02 3.28 -7.02
N TRP A 91 12.30 2.39 -7.99
CA TRP A 91 12.42 2.78 -9.39
C TRP A 91 11.08 3.21 -10.00
N VAL A 92 10.01 2.42 -9.85
CA VAL A 92 8.71 2.69 -10.49
C VAL A 92 8.07 3.99 -10.00
N ASP A 93 8.33 4.37 -8.75
CA ASP A 93 7.83 5.61 -8.15
C ASP A 93 8.72 6.83 -8.49
N SER A 94 9.90 6.62 -9.07
CA SER A 94 10.87 7.68 -9.35
C SER A 94 10.44 8.61 -10.51
N PRO A 95 10.89 9.89 -10.51
CA PRO A 95 10.77 10.75 -11.69
C PRO A 95 11.48 10.17 -12.92
N ALA A 96 12.58 9.45 -12.74
CA ALA A 96 13.34 8.86 -13.84
C ALA A 96 12.50 7.82 -14.60
N HIS A 97 11.76 6.96 -13.90
CA HIS A 97 10.83 6.03 -14.53
C HIS A 97 9.74 6.77 -15.33
N ARG A 98 9.16 7.85 -14.77
CA ARG A 98 8.15 8.67 -15.47
C ARG A 98 8.65 9.21 -16.80
N GLU A 99 9.88 9.71 -16.85
CA GLU A 99 10.50 10.15 -18.11
C GLU A 99 10.75 8.97 -19.06
N MET A 100 11.24 7.84 -18.53
CA MET A 100 11.52 6.62 -19.30
C MET A 100 10.31 6.07 -20.05
N VAL A 101 9.11 6.15 -19.48
CA VAL A 101 7.90 5.57 -20.08
C VAL A 101 7.16 6.52 -21.03
N LYS A 102 7.55 7.81 -21.10
CA LYS A 102 6.93 8.78 -22.03
C LYS A 102 6.89 8.32 -23.49
N PRO A 103 7.92 7.65 -24.06
CA PRO A 103 7.88 7.15 -25.43
C PRO A 103 6.77 6.12 -25.70
N PHE A 104 6.25 5.44 -24.67
CA PHE A 104 5.09 4.56 -24.82
C PHE A 104 3.76 5.31 -24.97
N HIS A 105 3.72 6.59 -24.62
CA HIS A 105 2.50 7.41 -24.74
C HIS A 105 2.04 7.47 -26.20
N GLY A 106 0.77 7.17 -26.44
CA GLY A 106 0.18 7.12 -27.78
C GLY A 106 0.57 5.89 -28.62
N CYS A 107 1.41 4.99 -28.09
CA CYS A 107 1.62 3.66 -28.66
C CYS A 107 0.73 2.60 -28.02
N VAL A 108 0.34 2.82 -26.76
CA VAL A 108 -0.37 1.86 -25.93
C VAL A 108 -1.76 2.38 -25.59
N GLU A 109 -2.76 1.51 -25.73
CA GLU A 109 -4.16 1.77 -25.37
C GLU A 109 -4.40 1.53 -23.88
N ASP A 110 -3.95 0.38 -23.37
CA ASP A 110 -4.14 -0.03 -21.98
C ASP A 110 -2.92 -0.82 -21.48
N THR A 111 -2.67 -0.71 -20.18
CA THR A 111 -1.59 -1.43 -19.50
C THR A 111 -2.07 -2.01 -18.19
N ARG A 112 -1.66 -3.24 -17.90
CA ARG A 112 -1.91 -3.89 -16.61
C ARG A 112 -0.61 -4.43 -16.03
N SER A 113 -0.18 -3.82 -14.92
CA SER A 113 1.01 -4.27 -14.18
C SER A 113 0.60 -5.23 -13.06
N LEU A 114 1.17 -6.42 -13.08
CA LEU A 114 1.00 -7.47 -12.07
C LEU A 114 2.36 -7.79 -11.45
N ARG A 115 2.36 -8.18 -10.17
CA ARG A 115 3.57 -8.35 -9.37
C ARG A 115 3.48 -9.65 -8.59
N PHE A 116 4.54 -10.46 -8.65
CA PHE A 116 4.57 -11.81 -8.08
C PHE A 116 5.91 -12.08 -7.42
N SER A 117 5.92 -12.64 -6.21
CA SER A 117 7.14 -13.24 -5.66
C SER A 117 7.41 -14.56 -6.37
N ILE A 118 8.66 -14.77 -6.80
CA ILE A 118 9.09 -16.05 -7.37
C ILE A 118 9.33 -17.03 -6.23
N LEU A 119 8.41 -17.97 -6.03
CA LEU A 119 8.51 -18.96 -4.95
C LEU A 119 9.33 -20.18 -5.34
N ARG A 120 9.21 -20.65 -6.58
CA ARG A 120 9.88 -21.86 -7.09
C ARG A 120 10.22 -21.65 -8.55
N GLU A 121 11.36 -22.18 -8.98
CA GLU A 121 11.79 -22.17 -10.37
C GLU A 121 12.23 -23.57 -10.78
N THR A 122 11.71 -24.03 -11.91
CA THR A 122 12.05 -25.33 -12.50
C THR A 122 12.92 -25.08 -13.72
N LEU A 123 14.19 -25.49 -13.64
CA LEU A 123 15.14 -25.41 -14.76
C LEU A 123 15.10 -26.70 -15.58
N THR A 124 15.72 -26.69 -16.77
CA THR A 124 15.76 -27.83 -17.69
C THR A 124 16.27 -29.11 -17.03
N ALA A 125 15.84 -30.26 -17.58
CA ALA A 125 16.07 -31.59 -17.02
C ALA A 125 17.54 -31.82 -16.60
N GLY A 126 17.73 -32.12 -15.31
CA GLY A 126 19.04 -32.36 -14.69
C GLY A 126 19.34 -31.46 -13.48
N SER A 127 18.60 -30.37 -13.31
CA SER A 127 18.67 -29.52 -12.13
C SER A 127 17.50 -29.81 -11.19
N ALA A 128 17.78 -30.03 -9.90
CA ALA A 128 16.72 -30.06 -8.88
C ALA A 128 15.98 -28.70 -8.89
N PRO A 129 14.67 -28.68 -8.60
CA PRO A 129 13.94 -27.41 -8.41
C PRO A 129 14.70 -26.56 -7.40
N VAL A 130 15.07 -25.34 -7.80
CA VAL A 130 15.80 -24.44 -6.91
C VAL A 130 14.76 -23.73 -6.05
N ASP A 131 14.91 -23.81 -4.73
CA ASP A 131 14.20 -22.91 -3.85
C ASP A 131 14.80 -21.51 -4.02
N VAL A 132 14.05 -20.63 -4.69
CA VAL A 132 14.51 -19.29 -5.08
C VAL A 132 14.41 -18.31 -3.89
N THR A 133 13.91 -18.75 -2.72
CA THR A 133 14.01 -17.93 -1.51
C THR A 133 15.47 -17.79 -1.12
N THR A 134 16.09 -16.69 -1.54
CA THR A 134 17.42 -16.29 -1.15
C THR A 134 17.53 -16.28 0.38
N ARG A 135 18.43 -17.11 0.91
CA ARG A 135 18.87 -17.17 2.32
C ARG A 135 17.76 -17.34 3.38
N GLY A 136 17.33 -18.58 3.57
CA GLY A 136 17.06 -19.12 4.91
C GLY A 136 15.85 -18.55 5.67
N VAL A 137 14.91 -17.88 5.01
CA VAL A 137 13.60 -17.61 5.58
C VAL A 137 12.60 -18.49 4.87
N ASP A 138 11.99 -19.40 5.61
CA ASP A 138 10.76 -20.10 5.24
C ASP A 138 9.74 -19.01 4.89
N ALA A 139 9.66 -18.62 3.62
CA ALA A 139 8.69 -17.64 3.15
C ALA A 139 7.35 -18.35 3.18
N ALA A 140 6.71 -18.37 4.35
CA ALA A 140 5.37 -18.89 4.55
C ALA A 140 4.48 -18.38 3.41
N LEU A 141 3.78 -19.30 2.75
CA LEU A 141 2.83 -18.97 1.69
C LEU A 141 1.93 -17.82 2.17
N ARG A 142 1.85 -16.75 1.38
CA ARG A 142 1.04 -15.59 1.74
C ARG A 142 -0.43 -15.97 1.64
N VAL A 143 -1.15 -15.88 2.75
CA VAL A 143 -2.61 -15.98 2.80
C VAL A 143 -3.16 -14.56 2.89
N GLY A 144 -3.50 -13.99 1.75
CA GLY A 144 -4.10 -12.65 1.67
C GLY A 144 -5.61 -12.66 1.92
N ASP A 145 -6.16 -11.51 2.25
CA ASP A 145 -7.61 -11.33 2.46
C ASP A 145 -8.38 -10.97 1.17
N GLY A 146 -7.68 -10.96 0.04
CA GLY A 146 -8.24 -10.67 -1.28
C GLY A 146 -8.53 -9.19 -1.52
N LEU A 147 -8.07 -8.29 -0.65
CA LEU A 147 -8.17 -6.84 -0.82
C LEU A 147 -6.85 -6.26 -1.32
N VAL A 148 -6.94 -5.52 -2.42
CA VAL A 148 -5.88 -4.63 -2.88
C VAL A 148 -6.03 -3.29 -2.18
N ARG A 149 -4.94 -2.79 -1.61
CA ARG A 149 -4.88 -1.56 -0.83
C ARG A 149 -3.95 -0.56 -1.49
N GLN A 150 -4.37 0.70 -1.53
CA GLN A 150 -3.59 1.79 -2.09
C GLN A 150 -3.93 3.07 -1.32
N ALA A 151 -2.95 3.95 -1.12
CA ALA A 151 -3.23 5.30 -0.67
C ALA A 151 -2.82 6.33 -1.74
N LEU A 152 -3.46 7.48 -1.68
CA LEU A 152 -3.05 8.70 -2.38
C LEU A 152 -2.74 9.76 -1.34
N THR A 153 -1.68 10.53 -1.55
CA THR A 153 -1.35 11.70 -0.74
C THR A 153 -1.10 12.91 -1.63
N PHE A 154 -1.61 14.07 -1.21
CA PHE A 154 -1.41 15.36 -1.85
C PHE A 154 -1.49 16.46 -0.80
N THR A 155 -1.00 17.64 -1.16
CA THR A 155 -1.04 18.84 -0.31
C THR A 155 -2.05 19.84 -0.85
N VAL A 156 -2.65 20.58 0.06
CA VAL A 156 -3.57 21.68 -0.23
C VAL A 156 -2.96 23.02 0.20
N GLN A 157 -3.46 24.11 -0.36
CA GLN A 157 -3.00 25.45 -0.05
C GLN A 157 -3.17 25.71 1.46
N PRO A 158 -2.14 26.18 2.17
CA PRO A 158 -2.27 26.52 3.58
C PRO A 158 -3.41 27.50 3.84
N GLY A 159 -4.24 27.23 4.86
CA GLY A 159 -5.44 28.00 5.18
C GLY A 159 -6.72 27.53 4.48
N SER A 160 -6.65 26.51 3.60
CA SER A 160 -7.82 25.90 2.95
C SER A 160 -8.31 24.61 3.60
N GLU A 161 -7.69 24.18 4.71
CA GLU A 161 -7.86 22.87 5.32
C GLU A 161 -9.32 22.57 5.67
N ASP A 162 -10.02 23.53 6.30
CA ASP A 162 -11.43 23.37 6.68
C ASP A 162 -12.36 23.24 5.47
N ALA A 163 -12.10 24.00 4.41
CA ALA A 163 -12.88 23.93 3.17
C ALA A 163 -12.68 22.57 2.48
N VAL A 164 -11.43 22.10 2.42
CA VAL A 164 -11.06 20.80 1.85
C VAL A 164 -11.67 19.66 2.66
N ALA A 165 -11.56 19.71 3.99
CA ALA A 165 -12.15 18.71 4.87
C ALA A 165 -13.66 18.59 4.63
N LYS A 166 -14.35 19.72 4.50
CA LYS A 166 -15.79 19.75 4.19
C LYS A 166 -16.10 19.10 2.83
N ILE A 167 -15.37 19.46 1.77
CA ILE A 167 -15.56 18.87 0.43
C ILE A 167 -15.41 17.34 0.48
N LEU A 168 -14.37 16.85 1.17
CA LEU A 168 -14.06 15.43 1.26
C LEU A 168 -15.01 14.65 2.19
N ALA A 169 -15.61 15.32 3.19
CA ALA A 169 -16.60 14.74 4.08
C ALA A 169 -18.01 14.68 3.45
N ASP A 170 -18.43 15.70 2.71
CA ASP A 170 -19.85 15.91 2.38
C ASP A 170 -20.30 15.24 1.07
N TYR A 171 -19.39 14.74 0.23
CA TYR A 171 -19.80 14.14 -1.04
C TYR A 171 -20.52 12.78 -0.86
N ALA A 172 -21.48 12.50 -1.74
CA ALA A 172 -22.25 11.26 -1.71
C ALA A 172 -21.35 10.04 -1.98
N SER A 173 -21.55 8.95 -1.24
CA SER A 173 -20.79 7.71 -1.47
C SER A 173 -21.01 7.20 -2.89
N PRO A 174 -19.95 6.93 -3.67
CA PRO A 174 -20.08 6.40 -5.01
C PRO A 174 -20.64 4.98 -4.99
N GLN A 175 -21.18 4.55 -6.12
CA GLN A 175 -21.48 3.14 -6.34
C GLN A 175 -20.21 2.30 -6.19
N ALA A 176 -20.27 1.32 -5.30
CA ALA A 176 -19.12 0.49 -4.94
C ALA A 176 -18.85 -0.64 -5.93
N ARG A 177 -19.89 -1.20 -6.55
CA ARG A 177 -19.78 -2.38 -7.43
C ARG A 177 -19.44 -1.95 -8.85
N VAL A 178 -18.29 -2.41 -9.33
CA VAL A 178 -17.81 -2.16 -10.70
C VAL A 178 -18.32 -3.25 -11.64
N ASP A 179 -18.13 -4.51 -11.24
CA ASP A 179 -18.57 -5.70 -11.97
C ASP A 179 -18.87 -6.86 -10.99
N GLU A 180 -18.86 -8.11 -11.45
CA GLU A 180 -19.09 -9.29 -10.60
C GLU A 180 -17.93 -9.60 -9.64
N THR A 181 -16.72 -9.19 -10.01
CA THR A 181 -15.46 -9.53 -9.33
C THR A 181 -14.77 -8.33 -8.67
N THR A 182 -15.10 -7.12 -9.10
CA THR A 182 -14.43 -5.88 -8.69
C THR A 182 -15.37 -4.96 -7.91
N ARG A 183 -14.93 -4.52 -6.72
CA ARG A 183 -15.69 -3.63 -5.85
C ARG A 183 -14.79 -2.74 -5.00
N LEU A 184 -15.16 -1.47 -4.87
CA LEU A 184 -14.62 -0.57 -3.86
C LEU A 184 -15.19 -0.94 -2.47
N SER A 185 -14.35 -1.45 -1.59
CA SER A 185 -14.77 -1.99 -0.30
C SER A 185 -14.77 -0.92 0.79
N ARG A 186 -13.75 -0.05 0.82
CA ARG A 186 -13.64 1.05 1.81
C ARG A 186 -12.86 2.24 1.26
N THR A 187 -13.20 3.44 1.69
CA THR A 187 -12.44 4.67 1.45
C THR A 187 -12.35 5.47 2.74
N SER A 188 -11.13 5.66 3.23
CA SER A 188 -10.84 6.43 4.44
C SER A 188 -9.98 7.64 4.06
N VAL A 189 -10.33 8.84 4.52
CA VAL A 189 -9.57 10.07 4.29
C VAL A 189 -9.18 10.69 5.62
N PHE A 190 -7.92 11.09 5.71
CA PHE A 190 -7.34 11.72 6.88
C PHE A 190 -6.57 12.98 6.48
N MET A 191 -6.47 13.94 7.40
CA MET A 191 -5.71 15.17 7.21
C MET A 191 -4.77 15.43 8.38
N SER A 192 -3.56 15.91 8.08
CA SER A 192 -2.61 16.46 9.05
C SER A 192 -2.03 17.75 8.47
N GLY A 193 -2.38 18.88 9.09
CA GLY A 193 -2.19 20.20 8.49
C GLY A 193 -2.78 20.24 7.08
N ASN A 194 -1.98 20.70 6.12
CA ASN A 194 -2.37 20.79 4.71
C ASN A 194 -2.15 19.49 3.91
N ARG A 195 -1.76 18.38 4.55
CA ARG A 195 -1.57 17.09 3.87
C ARG A 195 -2.81 16.22 3.99
N VAL A 196 -3.29 15.75 2.85
CA VAL A 196 -4.38 14.78 2.73
C VAL A 196 -3.80 13.39 2.48
N VAL A 197 -4.36 12.37 3.13
CA VAL A 197 -4.13 10.95 2.81
C VAL A 197 -5.49 10.28 2.59
N ARG A 198 -5.70 9.73 1.39
CA ARG A 198 -6.89 8.96 1.00
C ARG A 198 -6.49 7.50 0.80
N ALA A 199 -6.89 6.62 1.70
CA ALA A 199 -6.70 5.18 1.59
C ALA A 199 -7.94 4.51 0.98
N VAL A 200 -7.72 3.62 0.01
CA VAL A 200 -8.76 2.82 -0.65
C VAL A 200 -8.48 1.33 -0.49
N GLU A 201 -9.53 0.57 -0.22
CA GLU A 201 -9.51 -0.89 -0.17
C GLU A 201 -10.44 -1.39 -1.28
N VAL A 202 -9.92 -2.23 -2.19
CA VAL A 202 -10.65 -2.75 -3.36
C VAL A 202 -10.56 -4.27 -3.37
N LYS A 203 -11.68 -4.95 -3.56
CA LYS A 203 -11.70 -6.37 -3.94
C LYS A 203 -11.62 -6.45 -5.47
N GLY A 204 -10.69 -7.23 -6.01
CA GLY A 204 -10.52 -7.37 -7.46
C GLY A 204 -9.54 -6.36 -8.07
N ASP A 205 -9.88 -5.79 -9.22
CA ASP A 205 -8.97 -4.92 -9.98
C ASP A 205 -9.01 -3.46 -9.50
N LEU A 206 -7.92 -3.01 -8.86
CA LEU A 206 -7.76 -1.64 -8.34
C LEU A 206 -7.91 -0.58 -9.44
N THR A 207 -7.29 -0.78 -10.60
CA THR A 207 -7.29 0.20 -11.69
C THR A 207 -8.69 0.34 -12.28
N ALA A 208 -9.38 -0.78 -12.50
CA ALA A 208 -10.76 -0.77 -12.96
C ALA A 208 -11.69 -0.07 -11.94
N ALA A 209 -11.52 -0.35 -10.64
CA ALA A 209 -12.29 0.30 -9.59
C ALA A 209 -12.08 1.81 -9.53
N LEU A 210 -10.82 2.27 -9.52
CA LEU A 210 -10.52 3.70 -9.49
C LEU A 210 -11.05 4.43 -10.74
N ARG A 211 -10.91 3.82 -11.93
CA ARG A 211 -11.44 4.36 -13.18
C ARG A 211 -12.97 4.45 -13.19
N PHE A 212 -13.65 3.45 -12.62
CA PHE A 212 -15.10 3.44 -12.49
C PHE A 212 -15.58 4.53 -11.54
N VAL A 213 -14.96 4.64 -10.36
CA VAL A 213 -15.30 5.64 -9.32
C VAL A 213 -15.06 7.05 -9.83
N ALA A 214 -13.94 7.31 -10.53
CA ALA A 214 -13.59 8.63 -11.05
C ALA A 214 -14.59 9.19 -12.08
N ARG A 215 -15.39 8.32 -12.74
CA ARG A 215 -16.39 8.74 -13.74
C ARG A 215 -17.74 9.14 -13.13
N GLN A 216 -17.94 8.90 -11.83
CA GLN A 216 -19.23 9.13 -11.18
C GLN A 216 -19.44 10.63 -10.91
N PRO A 217 -20.64 11.20 -11.16
CA PRO A 217 -20.89 12.64 -11.05
C PRO A 217 -20.54 13.26 -9.70
N GLU A 218 -20.84 12.57 -8.61
CA GLU A 218 -20.56 12.99 -7.23
C GLU A 218 -19.06 13.07 -6.95
N ILE A 219 -18.27 12.17 -7.53
CA ILE A 219 -16.81 12.18 -7.42
C ILE A 219 -16.24 13.31 -8.28
N ARG A 220 -16.70 13.46 -9.52
CA ARG A 220 -16.27 14.56 -10.40
C ARG A 220 -16.52 15.92 -9.77
N ALA A 221 -17.71 16.14 -9.23
CA ALA A 221 -18.07 17.39 -8.55
C ALA A 221 -17.16 17.65 -7.33
N ALA A 222 -16.85 16.62 -6.53
CA ALA A 222 -15.95 16.76 -5.39
C ALA A 222 -14.51 17.08 -5.81
N GLU A 223 -14.01 16.43 -6.87
CA GLU A 223 -12.66 16.67 -7.40
C GLU A 223 -12.56 18.06 -8.07
N GLU A 224 -13.59 18.50 -8.80
CA GLU A 224 -13.66 19.86 -9.37
C GLU A 224 -13.69 20.93 -8.28
N ALA A 225 -14.44 20.72 -7.20
CA ALA A 225 -14.48 21.62 -6.06
C ALA A 225 -13.15 21.68 -5.30
N LEU A 226 -12.36 20.60 -5.34
CA LEU A 226 -11.06 20.52 -4.68
C LEU A 226 -9.96 21.24 -5.45
N ASN A 227 -10.04 21.31 -6.79
CA ASN A 227 -8.99 21.87 -7.64
C ASN A 227 -8.45 23.26 -7.22
N PRO A 228 -9.27 24.26 -6.84
CA PRO A 228 -8.77 25.58 -6.45
C PRO A 228 -7.91 25.58 -5.18
N TYR A 229 -7.98 24.51 -4.39
CA TYR A 229 -7.28 24.39 -3.11
C TYR A 229 -6.04 23.52 -3.19
N LEU A 230 -5.69 22.94 -4.35
CA LEU A 230 -4.50 22.12 -4.49
C LEU A 230 -3.24 22.99 -4.57
N GLU A 231 -2.14 22.56 -3.95
CA GLU A 231 -0.83 23.21 -4.18
C GLU A 231 -0.33 23.00 -5.60
N GLU A 232 -0.69 21.87 -6.19
CA GLU A 232 -0.32 21.49 -7.53
C GLU A 232 -1.57 21.31 -8.38
N ASP A 233 -1.69 22.13 -9.42
CA ASP A 233 -2.79 22.01 -10.39
C ASP A 233 -2.81 20.62 -11.05
N ARG A 234 -4.01 20.11 -11.24
CA ARG A 234 -4.26 18.87 -12.01
C ARG A 234 -5.51 19.00 -12.85
N ASN A 235 -5.48 18.36 -14.01
CA ASN A 235 -6.66 18.16 -14.84
C ASN A 235 -6.94 16.67 -14.97
N LEU A 236 -7.95 16.18 -14.24
CA LEU A 236 -8.32 14.76 -14.27
C LEU A 236 -9.05 14.35 -15.57
N ASP A 237 -9.53 15.31 -16.37
CA ASP A 237 -10.11 15.04 -17.69
C ASP A 237 -9.04 14.89 -18.79
N ASP A 238 -7.80 15.36 -18.56
CA ASP A 238 -6.67 15.08 -19.43
C ASP A 238 -5.96 13.78 -19.00
N PRO A 239 -5.93 12.73 -19.85
CA PRO A 239 -5.29 11.46 -19.50
C PRO A 239 -3.80 11.58 -19.13
N SER A 240 -3.09 12.58 -19.64
CA SER A 240 -1.67 12.76 -19.33
C SER A 240 -1.48 13.40 -17.95
N SER A 241 -2.15 14.52 -17.69
CA SER A 241 -2.18 15.18 -16.38
C SER A 241 -2.69 14.26 -15.27
N ALA A 242 -3.74 13.47 -15.54
CA ALA A 242 -4.24 12.47 -14.59
C ALA A 242 -3.18 11.41 -14.25
N ARG A 243 -2.47 10.88 -15.25
CA ARG A 243 -1.38 9.90 -15.02
C ARG A 243 -0.24 10.49 -14.19
N GLU A 244 0.17 11.71 -14.49
CA GLU A 244 1.21 12.41 -13.71
C GLU A 244 0.78 12.63 -12.27
N PHE A 245 -0.45 13.08 -12.06
CA PHE A 245 -1.02 13.24 -10.73
C PHE A 245 -1.05 11.91 -9.96
N PHE A 246 -1.61 10.84 -10.52
CA PHE A 246 -1.69 9.56 -9.81
C PHE A 246 -0.31 8.97 -9.53
N ALA A 247 0.66 9.10 -10.46
CA ALA A 247 2.03 8.68 -10.20
C ALA A 247 2.66 9.47 -9.03
N ARG A 248 2.45 10.79 -8.99
CA ARG A 248 2.97 11.67 -7.94
C ARG A 248 2.16 11.64 -6.63
N ALA A 249 0.90 11.21 -6.66
CA ALA A 249 0.08 11.10 -5.45
C ALA A 249 0.11 9.68 -4.86
N SER A 250 0.48 8.67 -5.66
CA SER A 250 0.52 7.26 -5.23
C SER A 250 1.40 7.06 -4.00
N LEU A 251 0.81 6.47 -2.96
CA LEU A 251 1.48 6.03 -1.75
C LEU A 251 1.20 4.52 -1.61
N PRO A 252 2.07 3.65 -2.15
CA PRO A 252 1.82 2.22 -2.22
C PRO A 252 1.93 1.55 -0.85
N VAL A 253 1.24 0.42 -0.69
CA VAL A 253 1.40 -0.44 0.48
C VAL A 253 2.70 -1.21 0.38
N VAL A 254 3.54 -1.07 1.41
CA VAL A 254 4.76 -1.87 1.55
C VAL A 254 4.57 -3.02 2.53
N HIS A 255 3.59 -2.91 3.43
CA HIS A 255 3.26 -3.95 4.39
C HIS A 255 1.80 -3.85 4.85
N HIS A 256 1.13 -4.98 4.97
CA HIS A 256 -0.19 -5.11 5.58
C HIS A 256 -0.22 -6.35 6.47
N MET A 257 -0.91 -6.25 7.60
CA MET A 257 -1.33 -7.42 8.36
C MET A 257 -2.72 -7.23 8.95
N THR A 258 -3.37 -8.37 9.16
CA THR A 258 -4.59 -8.48 9.97
C THR A 258 -4.36 -9.56 11.02
N ALA A 259 -4.59 -9.22 12.28
CA ALA A 259 -4.43 -10.15 13.38
C ALA A 259 -5.51 -11.24 13.31
N GLY A 260 -5.11 -12.50 13.52
CA GLY A 260 -6.04 -13.61 13.58
C GLY A 260 -6.95 -13.58 14.80
N GLY A 261 -8.10 -14.24 14.69
CA GLY A 261 -9.09 -14.32 15.75
C GLY A 261 -10.30 -13.38 15.57
N PRO A 262 -11.22 -13.33 16.55
CA PRO A 262 -12.47 -12.60 16.42
C PRO A 262 -12.23 -11.09 16.37
N ARG A 263 -12.73 -10.45 15.32
CA ARG A 263 -12.72 -8.99 15.18
C ARG A 263 -13.97 -8.38 15.82
N PRO A 264 -13.85 -7.38 16.71
CA PRO A 264 -15.01 -6.76 17.33
C PRO A 264 -15.82 -5.95 16.30
N THR A 265 -17.14 -6.01 16.41
CA THR A 265 -18.07 -5.27 15.51
C THR A 265 -18.22 -3.80 15.88
N GLN A 266 -17.88 -3.42 17.12
CA GLN A 266 -17.88 -2.06 17.65
C GLN A 266 -16.59 -1.79 18.44
N GLY A 267 -16.29 -0.52 18.71
CA GLY A 267 -15.08 -0.15 19.46
C GLY A 267 -13.78 -0.35 18.67
N VAL A 268 -13.87 -0.36 17.34
CA VAL A 268 -12.69 -0.34 16.46
C VAL A 268 -12.30 1.12 16.22
N HIS A 269 -11.09 1.47 16.64
CA HIS A 269 -10.53 2.80 16.49
C HIS A 269 -9.56 2.79 15.30
N ARG A 270 -9.95 3.46 14.20
CA ARG A 270 -9.11 3.58 13.00
C ARG A 270 -8.32 4.87 13.05
N HIS A 271 -6.99 4.77 12.95
CA HIS A 271 -6.07 5.90 12.96
C HIS A 271 -5.09 5.82 11.81
N ALA A 272 -4.81 6.95 11.17
CA ALA A 272 -3.69 7.08 10.25
C ALA A 272 -2.61 7.92 10.94
N LEU A 273 -1.40 7.37 11.06
CA LEU A 273 -0.26 8.05 11.68
C LEU A 273 0.73 8.46 10.61
N LEU A 274 0.96 9.77 10.45
CA LEU A 274 1.96 10.32 9.54
C LEU A 274 3.28 10.50 10.31
N TYR A 275 4.30 9.72 9.96
CA TYR A 275 5.58 9.75 10.68
C TYR A 275 6.47 10.89 10.15
N PRO A 276 7.07 11.73 11.03
CA PRO A 276 8.03 12.76 10.63
C PRO A 276 9.39 12.10 10.36
N VAL A 277 9.56 11.48 9.21
CA VAL A 277 10.76 10.70 8.89
C VAL A 277 11.89 11.60 8.41
N LYS A 278 13.12 11.35 8.89
CA LYS A 278 14.32 12.02 8.39
C LYS A 278 14.58 11.65 6.93
N THR A 279 15.20 12.56 6.20
CA THR A 279 15.56 12.33 4.79
C THR A 279 16.36 11.03 4.60
N GLY A 280 15.93 10.18 3.67
CA GLY A 280 16.52 8.88 3.35
C GLY A 280 16.18 7.74 4.33
N CYS A 281 15.36 7.98 5.36
CA CYS A 281 15.03 6.98 6.37
C CYS A 281 13.69 6.27 6.15
N GLY A 282 12.88 6.66 5.17
CA GLY A 282 11.56 6.09 4.89
C GLY A 282 11.49 4.56 4.85
N PRO A 283 12.28 3.89 3.99
CA PRO A 283 12.30 2.42 3.92
C PRO A 283 12.70 1.75 5.25
N ALA A 284 13.62 2.36 6.00
CA ALA A 284 14.07 1.83 7.29
C ALA A 284 12.97 1.95 8.36
N VAL A 285 12.23 3.07 8.39
CA VAL A 285 11.08 3.24 9.28
C VAL A 285 9.98 2.25 8.94
N ALA A 286 9.60 2.13 7.66
CA ALA A 286 8.58 1.18 7.23
C ALA A 286 8.94 -0.28 7.59
N SER A 287 10.19 -0.68 7.37
CA SER A 287 10.70 -2.01 7.74
C SER A 287 10.71 -2.26 9.24
N LEU A 288 11.04 -1.25 10.04
CA LEU A 288 10.98 -1.34 11.50
C LEU A 288 9.53 -1.53 11.95
N LEU A 289 8.61 -0.69 11.48
CA LEU A 289 7.19 -0.75 11.83
C LEU A 289 6.56 -2.10 11.48
N ALA A 290 6.79 -2.59 10.26
CA ALA A 290 6.29 -3.91 9.82
C ALA A 290 6.72 -5.03 10.79
N ARG A 291 8.02 -5.07 11.13
CA ARG A 291 8.55 -6.05 12.08
C ARG A 291 7.96 -5.89 13.48
N GLN A 292 7.79 -4.66 13.95
CA GLN A 292 7.23 -4.41 15.29
C GLN A 292 5.76 -4.79 15.39
N ASP A 293 4.99 -4.60 14.32
CA ASP A 293 3.58 -4.99 14.26
C ASP A 293 3.43 -6.51 14.30
N GLU A 294 4.25 -7.23 13.54
CA GLU A 294 4.22 -8.71 13.53
C GLU A 294 4.62 -9.25 14.90
N LEU A 295 5.66 -8.67 15.51
CA LEU A 295 6.09 -9.02 16.86
C LEU A 295 5.01 -8.73 17.92
N ALA A 296 4.26 -7.63 17.78
CA ALA A 296 3.19 -7.30 18.71
C ALA A 296 2.06 -8.33 18.65
N VAL A 297 1.57 -8.65 17.46
CA VAL A 297 0.53 -9.66 17.25
C VAL A 297 1.01 -11.05 17.71
N ASN A 298 2.24 -11.44 17.35
CA ASN A 298 2.81 -12.73 17.73
C ASN A 298 2.98 -12.87 19.25
N LYS A 299 3.35 -11.80 19.96
CA LYS A 299 3.41 -11.80 21.43
C LYS A 299 2.04 -11.97 22.06
N GLU A 300 1.03 -11.26 21.56
CA GLU A 300 -0.34 -11.42 22.04
C GLU A 300 -0.88 -12.83 21.73
N MET A 301 -0.47 -13.45 20.63
CA MET A 301 -0.79 -14.85 20.33
C MET A 301 -0.09 -15.83 21.28
N ALA A 302 1.21 -15.67 21.51
CA ALA A 302 1.99 -16.52 22.42
C ALA A 302 1.51 -16.41 23.88
N ALA A 303 0.95 -15.27 24.27
CA ALA A 303 0.33 -15.06 25.58
C ALA A 303 -1.11 -15.62 25.69
N GLU A 304 -1.60 -16.34 24.67
CA GLU A 304 -2.97 -16.88 24.60
C GLU A 304 -4.06 -15.79 24.79
N GLN A 305 -3.73 -14.54 24.47
CA GLN A 305 -4.65 -13.41 24.62
C GLN A 305 -5.76 -13.53 23.56
N THR A 306 -7.00 -13.67 23.99
CA THR A 306 -8.16 -13.88 23.12
C THR A 306 -8.58 -12.61 22.37
N ALA A 307 -8.39 -11.44 22.98
CA ALA A 307 -8.64 -10.14 22.37
C ALA A 307 -7.30 -9.49 21.99
N LYS A 308 -7.15 -9.15 20.70
CA LYS A 308 -5.96 -8.47 20.18
C LYS A 308 -6.11 -6.97 20.32
N THR A 309 -5.02 -6.28 20.66
CA THR A 309 -5.04 -4.81 20.73
C THR A 309 -4.92 -4.20 19.34
N LEU A 310 -3.98 -4.72 18.53
CA LEU A 310 -3.79 -4.37 17.13
C LEU A 310 -4.61 -5.34 16.27
N LEU A 311 -5.64 -4.83 15.59
CA LEU A 311 -6.53 -5.65 14.76
C LEU A 311 -6.02 -5.74 13.31
N SER A 312 -5.52 -4.62 12.78
CA SER A 312 -4.84 -4.59 11.48
C SER A 312 -3.91 -3.40 11.39
N SER A 313 -2.86 -3.53 10.60
CA SER A 313 -1.90 -2.47 10.29
C SER A 313 -1.59 -2.47 8.80
N THR A 314 -1.62 -1.29 8.18
CA THR A 314 -1.21 -1.09 6.79
C THR A 314 -0.20 0.04 6.74
N ILE A 315 1.00 -0.24 6.24
CA ILE A 315 2.07 0.73 6.10
C ILE A 315 2.16 1.11 4.63
N PHE A 316 1.91 2.39 4.37
CA PHE A 316 2.11 3.02 3.08
C PHE A 316 3.43 3.79 3.11
N GLN A 317 4.25 3.66 2.07
CA GLN A 317 5.53 4.34 2.01
C GLN A 317 5.89 4.74 0.59
N ARG A 318 6.41 5.96 0.44
CA ARG A 318 7.13 6.43 -0.75
C ARG A 318 8.12 7.50 -0.32
N ASP A 319 9.38 7.38 -0.76
CA ASP A 319 10.48 8.21 -0.26
C ASP A 319 10.48 8.23 1.27
N ASP A 320 10.46 9.41 1.90
CA ASP A 320 10.37 9.57 3.35
C ASP A 320 8.93 9.80 3.86
N ILE A 321 7.93 9.72 2.99
CA ILE A 321 6.52 9.76 3.42
C ILE A 321 6.15 8.36 3.91
N VAL A 322 5.96 8.20 5.21
CA VAL A 322 5.50 6.96 5.84
C VAL A 322 4.20 7.20 6.58
N VAL A 323 3.16 6.48 6.19
CA VAL A 323 1.85 6.49 6.85
C VAL A 323 1.52 5.09 7.33
N ARG A 324 1.20 4.94 8.62
CA ARG A 324 0.71 3.67 9.19
C ARG A 324 -0.77 3.83 9.53
N LEU A 325 -1.62 3.10 8.81
CA LEU A 325 -3.06 3.00 9.08
C LEU A 325 -3.32 1.80 9.98
N VAL A 326 -3.78 2.03 11.20
CA VAL A 326 -4.06 0.99 12.19
C VAL A 326 -5.54 0.94 12.54
N ASP A 327 -6.05 -0.27 12.76
CA ASP A 327 -7.31 -0.49 13.45
C ASP A 327 -6.99 -1.10 14.83
N LEU A 328 -7.44 -0.43 15.89
CA LEU A 328 -7.18 -0.82 17.28
C LEU A 328 -8.49 -1.21 17.97
N ALA A 329 -8.41 -2.19 18.87
CA ALA A 329 -9.54 -2.58 19.74
C ALA A 329 -9.70 -1.66 20.96
N VAL A 330 -8.79 -0.70 21.14
CA VAL A 330 -8.75 0.26 22.24
C VAL A 330 -8.42 1.65 21.69
N PRO A 331 -8.73 2.73 22.43
CA PRO A 331 -8.29 4.08 22.08
C PRO A 331 -6.76 4.18 21.93
N LEU A 332 -6.32 5.08 21.04
CA LEU A 332 -4.91 5.25 20.66
C LEU A 332 -3.96 5.47 21.85
N ASP A 333 -4.42 6.20 22.86
CA ASP A 333 -3.65 6.58 24.06
C ASP A 333 -3.56 5.47 25.13
N ARG A 334 -4.32 4.38 24.97
CA ARG A 334 -4.37 3.29 25.96
C ARG A 334 -3.07 2.50 26.02
N ASN A 335 -2.42 2.31 24.89
CA ASN A 335 -1.11 1.66 24.77
C ASN A 335 -0.23 2.43 23.79
N PRO A 336 0.39 3.54 24.23
CA PRO A 336 1.05 4.48 23.32
C PRO A 336 2.29 3.87 22.64
N ALA A 337 2.99 2.94 23.28
CA ALA A 337 4.10 2.22 22.65
C ALA A 337 3.66 1.40 21.43
N MET A 338 2.59 0.60 21.59
CA MET A 338 2.04 -0.22 20.50
C MET A 338 1.44 0.67 19.40
N ALA A 339 0.67 1.69 19.80
CA ALA A 339 0.10 2.67 18.87
C ALA A 339 1.20 3.37 18.04
N ALA A 340 2.32 3.74 18.65
CA ALA A 340 3.46 4.32 17.94
C ALA A 340 4.21 3.32 17.03
N GLY A 341 3.95 2.02 17.16
CA GLY A 341 4.55 0.96 16.36
C GLY A 341 5.87 0.44 16.93
N VAL A 342 6.04 0.45 18.27
CA VAL A 342 7.26 -0.01 18.93
C VAL A 342 6.98 -0.99 20.07
N SER A 343 7.69 -2.12 20.07
CA SER A 343 7.68 -3.11 21.15
C SER A 343 8.95 -3.01 22.00
N GLY A 344 8.94 -2.11 22.98
CA GLY A 344 10.00 -1.96 23.99
C GLY A 344 11.06 -0.89 23.67
N ARG A 345 11.90 -0.59 24.67
CA ARG A 345 12.81 0.57 24.65
C ARG A 345 13.81 0.58 23.48
N ARG A 346 14.31 -0.59 23.07
CA ARG A 346 15.27 -0.66 21.94
C ARG A 346 14.63 -0.22 20.64
N ALA A 347 13.43 -0.74 20.32
CA ALA A 347 12.71 -0.35 19.12
C ALA A 347 12.34 1.14 19.13
N ALA A 348 11.88 1.64 20.28
CA ALA A 348 11.63 3.07 20.49
C ALA A 348 12.86 3.95 20.22
N ALA A 349 14.03 3.58 20.75
CA ALA A 349 15.27 4.32 20.54
C ALA A 349 15.74 4.28 19.08
N VAL A 350 15.55 3.16 18.36
CA VAL A 350 15.86 3.08 16.93
C VAL A 350 14.90 3.97 16.13
N LEU A 351 13.59 3.86 16.38
CA LEU A 351 12.59 4.69 15.71
C LEU A 351 12.89 6.18 15.92
N GLY A 352 13.16 6.60 17.16
CA GLY A 352 13.46 8.01 17.46
C GLY A 352 14.71 8.56 16.76
N ARG A 353 15.68 7.70 16.39
CA ARG A 353 16.84 8.13 15.59
C ARG A 353 16.50 8.35 14.12
N LEU A 354 15.51 7.64 13.60
CA LEU A 354 15.06 7.71 12.20
C LEU A 354 14.04 8.84 11.97
N LEU A 355 13.47 9.38 13.04
CA LEU A 355 12.44 10.43 12.99
C LEU A 355 13.02 11.80 13.35
N ASP A 356 12.41 12.85 12.80
CA ASP A 356 12.72 14.25 13.07
C ASP A 356 11.91 14.78 14.26
N LEU A 357 12.22 14.23 15.44
CA LEU A 357 11.55 14.50 16.71
C LEU A 357 12.18 15.72 17.39
N GLY A 358 11.86 16.92 16.91
CA GLY A 358 12.40 18.14 17.52
C GLY A 358 12.29 19.43 16.73
N ALA A 359 11.51 19.47 15.64
CA ALA A 359 11.32 20.68 14.83
C ALA A 359 10.82 21.88 15.67
N ASP A 360 10.09 21.63 16.76
CA ASP A 360 9.52 22.66 17.65
C ASP A 360 10.36 22.92 18.92
N GLY A 361 11.59 22.40 19.00
CA GLY A 361 12.51 22.63 20.13
C GLY A 361 12.28 21.77 21.38
N ALA A 362 11.25 20.91 21.39
CA ALA A 362 11.03 19.90 22.43
C ALA A 362 11.62 18.54 22.01
N VAL A 363 12.52 17.98 22.83
CA VAL A 363 13.11 16.65 22.57
C VAL A 363 12.09 15.57 22.95
N ILE A 364 11.47 14.92 21.97
CA ILE A 364 10.55 13.81 22.21
C ILE A 364 11.35 12.51 22.35
N ASP A 365 11.36 11.92 23.54
CA ASP A 365 11.96 10.61 23.80
C ASP A 365 10.92 9.50 23.73
N LEU A 366 10.89 8.76 22.62
CA LEU A 366 9.97 7.63 22.42
C LEU A 366 10.20 6.46 23.39
N SER A 367 11.32 6.43 24.13
CA SER A 367 11.55 5.37 25.12
C SER A 367 10.72 5.57 26.41
N MET A 368 10.09 6.74 26.56
CA MET A 368 9.27 7.15 27.69
C MET A 368 7.80 7.28 27.29
N ASP A 369 6.87 6.98 28.20
CA ASP A 369 5.41 7.02 27.94
C ASP A 369 4.94 8.42 27.51
N ASP A 370 5.38 9.46 28.22
CA ASP A 370 5.03 10.86 27.89
C ASP A 370 5.52 11.26 26.49
N GLY A 371 6.72 10.82 26.10
CA GLY A 371 7.25 11.05 24.77
C GLY A 371 6.45 10.32 23.69
N GLN A 372 6.00 9.09 23.96
CA GLN A 372 5.13 8.34 23.03
C GLN A 372 3.76 9.02 22.88
N ARG A 373 3.16 9.50 23.98
CA ARG A 373 1.88 10.23 23.93
C ARG A 373 2.00 11.52 23.13
N ARG A 374 3.07 12.29 23.38
CA ARG A 374 3.32 13.53 22.63
C ARG A 374 3.52 13.24 21.14
N PHE A 375 4.35 12.24 20.83
CA PHE A 375 4.55 11.77 19.46
C PHE A 375 3.24 11.42 18.76
N LEU A 376 2.37 10.65 19.43
CA LEU A 376 1.07 10.26 18.86
C LEU A 376 0.16 11.46 18.64
N ALA A 377 0.13 12.42 19.56
CA ALA A 377 -0.64 13.66 19.38
C ALA A 377 -0.17 14.48 18.17
N ASP A 378 1.13 14.45 17.87
CA ASP A 378 1.71 15.18 16.74
C ASP A 378 1.55 14.40 15.40
N CYS A 379 1.44 13.06 15.43
CA CYS A 379 1.40 12.22 14.24
C CYS A 379 0.00 11.72 13.84
N ASP A 380 -0.96 11.68 14.77
CA ASP A 380 -2.32 11.20 14.50
C ASP A 380 -3.05 12.16 13.57
N MET A 381 -3.45 11.65 12.41
CA MET A 381 -4.16 12.43 11.40
C MET A 381 -5.64 12.50 11.75
N THR A 382 -6.24 13.68 11.57
CA THR A 382 -7.67 13.89 11.80
C THR A 382 -8.49 13.11 10.76
N PRO A 383 -9.41 12.22 11.17
CA PRO A 383 -10.30 11.53 10.23
C PRO A 383 -11.32 12.51 9.64
N VAL A 384 -11.40 12.55 8.31
CA VAL A 384 -12.36 13.38 7.57
C VAL A 384 -13.58 12.57 7.19
N THR A 385 -13.37 11.35 6.70
CA THR A 385 -14.45 10.44 6.31
C THR A 385 -13.95 9.00 6.29
N ASP A 386 -14.84 8.07 6.59
CA ASP A 386 -14.60 6.63 6.48
C ASP A 386 -15.86 5.96 5.92
N ARG A 387 -15.85 5.65 4.62
CA ARG A 387 -16.99 5.06 3.91
C ARG A 387 -16.71 3.59 3.66
N LYS A 388 -17.65 2.73 4.07
CA LYS A 388 -17.62 1.28 3.84
C LYS A 388 -18.73 0.87 2.91
N SER A 389 -18.47 -0.09 2.02
CA SER A 389 -19.55 -0.77 1.30
C SER A 389 -20.40 -1.57 2.28
N ALA A 390 -21.69 -1.78 1.97
CA ALA A 390 -22.62 -2.47 2.87
C ALA A 390 -22.20 -3.92 3.22
N ASP A 391 -21.28 -4.51 2.44
CA ASP A 391 -20.77 -5.86 2.58
C ASP A 391 -19.31 -5.92 3.11
N HIS A 392 -18.74 -4.80 3.63
CA HIS A 392 -17.36 -4.71 4.16
C HIS A 392 -17.23 -5.18 5.60
#